data_AF-A0A2G4GUF8-F1
#
_entry.id   AF-A0A2G4GUF8-F1
#
_cell.length_a   1.000
_cell.length_b   1.000
_cell.length_c   1.000
_cell.angle_alpha   90.00
_cell.angle_beta   90.00
_cell.angle_gamma   90.00
#
_symmetry.space_group_name_H-M   'P 1'
#
loop_
_entity.id
_entity.type
_entity.pdbx_description
1 polymer ?
#
loop_
_entity_poly.entity_id
_entity_poly.type
_entity_poly.pdbx_seq_one_letter_code
_entity_poly.pdbx_strand_id
1 'polypeptide(L)'
;GYKGFAQIESTEKLIRFTGYVKPLHTFKNIYPSAWIRFDNRVDPKDVVLDMSDPRDKDNKKQYVGLFVANDSSHVYPLMYSWKRRYSDDDVTNDTGIFYYDHKTESFYAGSKSRLRDGGLKGSWIQFNEKDHTIHAEGPLDFGLETPNIHFKNAGTADLYRGDSSFVFNMAMMLDFPMPQDYVTALVALINENGGTTSSVNTDFFKRCLGEMMENEKSARQALANLEKNGELTGKDEANYAFVLSDATFRWDSKMRGMYCDDIVSVASIAGKPINKSLRATMLLEHKRSGQNMYMYLELGAKDYIYINLTKTVANIYCSDEKMQGVLAVTMSKIKAEGFYIRPATERQADKFIRRFEE
;
A
#
# COMPACT_ATOMS: atom_id res chain seq x y z
N GLY A 1 36.57 2.28 15.07
CA GLY A 1 37.68 3.19 15.43
C GLY A 1 39.00 2.57 15.04
N TYR A 2 39.99 3.40 14.69
CA TYR A 2 41.36 3.01 14.33
C TYR A 2 42.35 3.80 15.21
N LYS A 3 43.52 3.23 15.54
CA LYS A 3 44.58 3.89 16.30
C LYS A 3 45.95 3.66 15.62
N GLY A 4 46.57 4.71 15.12
CA GLY A 4 47.86 4.69 14.42
C GLY A 4 47.95 5.75 13.30
N PHE A 5 49.04 5.76 12.54
CA PHE A 5 49.14 6.49 11.28
C PHE A 5 48.54 5.65 10.15
N ALA A 6 47.49 6.15 9.48
CA ALA A 6 46.92 5.54 8.29
C ALA A 6 47.06 6.49 7.10
N GLN A 7 47.59 5.98 5.98
CA GLN A 7 47.69 6.67 4.70
C GLN A 7 47.06 5.77 3.64
N ILE A 8 46.12 6.33 2.87
CA ILE A 8 45.45 5.65 1.77
C ILE A 8 45.77 6.45 0.51
N GLU A 9 46.50 5.84 -0.42
CA GLU A 9 46.81 6.41 -1.73
C GLU A 9 46.09 5.59 -2.80
N SER A 10 45.45 6.26 -3.75
CA SER A 10 44.73 5.63 -4.86
C SER A 10 44.94 6.44 -6.13
N THR A 11 45.25 5.76 -7.23
CA THR A 11 45.24 6.37 -8.58
C THR A 11 43.83 6.49 -9.15
N GLU A 12 42.87 5.78 -8.55
CA GLU A 12 41.46 5.78 -8.94
C GLU A 12 40.66 6.71 -8.04
N LYS A 13 39.77 7.53 -8.63
CA LYS A 13 38.87 8.43 -7.88
C LYS A 13 37.88 7.66 -7.00
N LEU A 14 37.40 6.51 -7.50
CA LEU A 14 36.48 5.65 -6.79
C LEU A 14 37.25 4.60 -5.98
N ILE A 15 36.84 4.39 -4.74
CA ILE A 15 37.45 3.41 -3.85
C ILE A 15 36.82 2.05 -4.13
N ARG A 16 37.64 1.04 -4.48
CA ARG A 16 37.17 -0.34 -4.58
C ARG A 16 37.02 -0.93 -3.18
N PHE A 17 35.84 -1.44 -2.87
CA PHE A 17 35.56 -2.18 -1.64
C PHE A 17 35.13 -3.59 -1.99
N THR A 18 35.85 -4.57 -1.46
CA THR A 18 35.52 -5.99 -1.57
C THR A 18 35.52 -6.57 -0.16
N GLY A 19 34.36 -7.00 0.33
CA GLY A 19 34.22 -7.49 1.70
C GLY A 19 32.76 -7.55 2.14
N TYR A 20 32.50 -7.06 3.34
CA TYR A 20 31.16 -7.01 3.92
C TYR A 20 30.85 -5.62 4.47
N VAL A 21 29.61 -5.17 4.27
CA VAL A 21 29.06 -3.94 4.82
C VAL A 21 27.94 -4.28 5.79
N LYS A 22 27.76 -3.47 6.82
CA LYS A 22 26.67 -3.63 7.78
C LYS A 22 26.21 -2.24 8.23
N PRO A 23 24.91 -1.92 8.15
CA PRO A 23 24.41 -0.71 8.77
C PRO A 23 24.57 -0.79 10.29
N LEU A 24 25.14 0.25 10.87
CA LEU A 24 25.31 0.39 12.31
C LEU A 24 24.27 1.38 12.81
N HIS A 25 23.18 0.85 13.34
CA HIS A 25 21.99 1.60 13.74
C HIS A 25 21.71 1.42 15.24
N THR A 26 20.96 2.35 15.84
CA THR A 26 20.64 2.32 17.28
C THR A 26 19.23 1.82 17.61
N PHE A 27 18.43 1.48 16.59
CA PHE A 27 17.11 0.85 16.74
C PHE A 27 17.16 -0.44 17.56
N LYS A 28 16.30 -0.54 18.58
CA LYS A 28 16.18 -1.70 19.50
C LYS A 28 14.96 -2.58 19.24
N ASN A 29 14.00 -2.06 18.48
CA ASN A 29 12.70 -2.68 18.17
C ASN A 29 12.67 -3.35 16.79
N ILE A 30 13.82 -3.48 16.12
CA ILE A 30 13.95 -4.16 14.84
C ILE A 30 14.99 -5.28 14.94
N TYR A 31 14.93 -6.26 14.04
CA TYR A 31 15.93 -7.32 14.01
C TYR A 31 17.33 -6.74 13.73
N PRO A 32 18.39 -7.28 14.36
CA PRO A 32 19.74 -6.86 14.07
C PRO A 32 20.08 -7.04 12.60
N SER A 33 20.72 -6.02 12.02
CA SER A 33 21.21 -6.07 10.66
C SER A 33 22.31 -7.13 10.48
N ALA A 34 22.31 -7.81 9.34
CA ALA A 34 23.33 -8.77 8.95
C ALA A 34 24.55 -8.08 8.31
N TRP A 35 25.66 -8.81 8.23
CA TRP A 35 26.79 -8.44 7.38
C TRP A 35 26.49 -8.86 5.94
N ILE A 36 26.52 -7.91 5.02
CA ILE A 36 26.15 -8.09 3.62
C ILE A 36 27.39 -8.07 2.75
N ARG A 37 27.56 -9.09 1.91
CA ARG A 37 28.64 -9.15 0.92
C ARG A 37 28.53 -7.97 -0.03
N PHE A 38 29.65 -7.28 -0.25
CA PHE A 38 29.74 -6.14 -1.15
C PHE A 38 31.05 -6.22 -1.94
N ASP A 39 30.95 -6.08 -3.26
CA ASP A 39 32.10 -5.98 -4.17
C ASP A 39 31.79 -4.95 -5.25
N ASN A 40 32.12 -3.69 -4.97
CA ASN A 40 31.89 -2.60 -5.90
C ASN A 40 32.86 -1.43 -5.66
N ARG A 41 32.75 -0.40 -6.48
CA ARG A 41 33.44 0.88 -6.33
C ARG A 41 32.49 1.93 -5.77
N VAL A 42 32.98 2.73 -4.84
CA VAL A 42 32.18 3.75 -4.12
C VAL A 42 32.87 5.11 -4.26
N ASP A 43 32.07 6.15 -4.48
CA ASP A 43 32.56 7.54 -4.42
C ASP A 43 32.70 7.95 -2.94
N PRO A 44 33.90 8.30 -2.45
CA PRO A 44 34.06 8.76 -1.08
C PRO A 44 33.32 10.08 -0.78
N LYS A 45 32.90 10.84 -1.80
CA LYS A 45 32.11 12.07 -1.65
C LYS A 45 30.60 11.81 -1.61
N ASP A 46 30.15 10.67 -2.14
CA ASP A 46 28.74 10.26 -2.13
C ASP A 46 28.67 8.73 -1.97
N VAL A 47 28.65 8.29 -0.71
CA VAL A 47 28.68 6.87 -0.34
C VAL A 47 27.30 6.26 -0.56
N VAL A 48 27.07 5.77 -1.78
CA VAL A 48 25.88 5.02 -2.16
C VAL A 48 26.28 3.60 -2.53
N LEU A 49 25.68 2.63 -1.84
CA LEU A 49 25.93 1.21 -2.05
C LEU A 49 24.81 0.62 -2.92
N ASP A 50 25.17 -0.06 -4.00
CA ASP A 50 24.24 -0.93 -4.73
C ASP A 50 24.03 -2.22 -3.93
N MET A 51 22.78 -2.46 -3.54
CA MET A 51 22.34 -3.55 -2.67
C MET A 51 21.24 -4.38 -3.34
N SER A 52 21.21 -4.45 -4.68
CA SER A 52 20.18 -5.13 -5.47
C SER A 52 20.01 -6.64 -5.18
N ASP A 53 21.05 -7.37 -4.77
CA ASP A 53 20.95 -8.75 -4.26
C ASP A 53 21.77 -8.91 -2.96
N PRO A 54 21.26 -8.44 -1.82
CA PRO A 54 22.03 -8.42 -0.59
C PRO A 54 22.09 -9.83 0.00
N ARG A 55 23.32 -10.36 0.12
CA ARG A 55 23.60 -11.71 0.62
C ARG A 55 24.51 -11.67 1.84
N ASP A 56 24.27 -12.53 2.82
CA ASP A 56 25.19 -12.68 3.95
C ASP A 56 26.43 -13.54 3.62
N LYS A 57 27.26 -13.80 4.64
CA LYS A 57 28.45 -14.67 4.53
C LYS A 57 28.16 -16.12 4.12
N ASP A 58 26.95 -16.62 4.39
CA ASP A 58 26.53 -17.98 4.07
C ASP A 58 25.71 -18.01 2.75
N ASN A 59 25.77 -16.92 1.96
CA ASN A 59 25.06 -16.72 0.71
C ASN A 59 23.53 -16.68 0.83
N LYS A 60 23.01 -16.34 2.00
CA LYS A 60 21.57 -16.24 2.26
C LYS A 60 21.08 -14.83 1.99
N LYS A 61 19.94 -14.74 1.30
CA LYS A 61 19.28 -13.47 0.97
C LYS A 61 18.90 -12.71 2.23
N GLN A 62 19.17 -11.41 2.22
CA GLN A 62 18.79 -10.46 3.24
C GLN A 62 17.71 -9.54 2.69
N TYR A 63 16.95 -8.92 3.58
CA TYR A 63 15.74 -8.19 3.22
C TYR A 63 15.73 -6.82 3.87
N VAL A 64 15.18 -5.84 3.16
CA VAL A 64 14.93 -4.48 3.67
C VAL A 64 13.55 -4.03 3.19
N GLY A 65 12.78 -3.41 4.08
CA GLY A 65 11.37 -3.08 3.82
C GLY A 65 10.45 -3.51 4.96
N LEU A 66 9.17 -3.67 4.66
CA LEU A 66 8.11 -4.04 5.59
C LEU A 66 7.52 -5.41 5.24
N PHE A 67 7.24 -6.21 6.28
CA PHE A 67 6.79 -7.59 6.16
C PHE A 67 5.66 -7.88 7.15
N VAL A 68 4.74 -8.78 6.82
CA VAL A 68 3.64 -9.20 7.71
C VAL A 68 4.00 -10.53 8.37
N ALA A 69 3.97 -10.59 9.71
CA ALA A 69 4.18 -11.85 10.42
C ALA A 69 2.97 -12.78 10.26
N ASN A 70 3.15 -14.01 9.78
CA ASN A 70 2.02 -14.93 9.54
C ASN A 70 1.27 -15.39 10.80
N ASP A 71 1.88 -15.28 12.00
CA ASP A 71 1.31 -15.77 13.25
C ASP A 71 0.50 -14.71 14.04
N SER A 72 0.86 -13.44 13.90
CA SER A 72 0.22 -12.32 14.59
C SER A 72 -0.36 -11.26 13.64
N SER A 73 -0.08 -11.39 12.34
CA SER A 73 -0.41 -10.43 11.29
C SER A 73 0.12 -9.01 11.54
N HIS A 74 1.10 -8.88 12.44
CA HIS A 74 1.78 -7.63 12.75
C HIS A 74 2.80 -7.28 11.65
N VAL A 75 2.80 -6.01 11.21
CA VAL A 75 3.76 -5.50 10.24
C VAL A 75 5.04 -5.08 10.94
N TYR A 76 6.19 -5.59 10.48
CA TYR A 76 7.50 -5.30 11.05
C TYR A 76 8.51 -4.88 9.97
N PRO A 77 9.47 -3.99 10.30
CA PRO A 77 10.48 -3.54 9.37
C PRO A 77 11.74 -4.42 9.46
N LEU A 78 12.48 -4.49 8.36
CA LEU A 78 13.84 -5.03 8.32
C LEU A 78 14.80 -4.02 7.69
N MET A 79 16.03 -3.94 8.23
CA MET A 79 17.15 -3.23 7.63
C MET A 79 18.25 -4.26 7.33
N TYR A 80 18.18 -4.92 6.18
CA TYR A 80 19.12 -5.99 5.80
C TYR A 80 19.24 -7.10 6.84
N SER A 81 18.11 -7.74 7.12
CA SER A 81 18.04 -8.88 8.02
C SER A 81 17.16 -9.99 7.44
N TRP A 82 16.93 -11.01 8.25
CA TRP A 82 16.17 -12.20 7.90
C TRP A 82 14.74 -11.97 8.32
N LYS A 83 13.79 -12.42 7.49
CA LYS A 83 12.39 -12.47 7.91
C LYS A 83 12.24 -13.32 9.16
N ARG A 84 11.29 -12.96 10.02
CA ARG A 84 10.93 -13.74 11.21
C ARG A 84 10.54 -15.17 10.82
N ARG A 85 9.83 -15.34 9.71
CA ARG A 85 9.67 -16.61 9.00
C ARG A 85 9.92 -16.40 7.53
N TYR A 86 10.53 -17.39 6.87
CA TYR A 86 10.74 -17.34 5.43
C TYR A 86 9.43 -17.16 4.63
N SER A 87 8.34 -17.69 5.16
CA SER A 87 6.99 -17.61 4.59
C SER A 87 6.24 -16.31 4.88
N ASP A 88 6.79 -15.40 5.68
CA ASP A 88 6.14 -14.12 5.95
C ASP A 88 6.06 -13.31 4.64
N ASP A 89 4.89 -12.73 4.38
CA ASP A 89 4.62 -11.98 3.16
C ASP A 89 5.28 -10.60 3.18
N ASP A 90 5.67 -10.11 2.00
CA ASP A 90 6.22 -8.76 1.82
C ASP A 90 5.06 -7.77 1.76
N VAL A 91 5.09 -6.71 2.57
CA VAL A 91 4.20 -5.55 2.38
C VAL A 91 4.81 -4.64 1.33
N THR A 92 6.08 -4.30 1.53
CA THR A 92 6.88 -3.54 0.56
C THR A 92 8.34 -3.88 0.76
N ASN A 93 9.07 -4.11 -0.33
CA ASN A 93 10.45 -4.57 -0.28
C ASN A 93 11.17 -4.15 -1.56
N ASP A 94 12.17 -3.28 -1.41
CA ASP A 94 13.08 -2.91 -2.48
C ASP A 94 14.47 -2.75 -1.87
N THR A 95 15.43 -3.49 -2.42
CA THR A 95 16.80 -3.50 -1.92
C THR A 95 17.73 -2.54 -2.67
N GLY A 96 17.29 -1.97 -3.79
CA GLY A 96 18.06 -1.24 -4.81
C GLY A 96 19.38 -0.62 -4.33
N ILE A 97 19.32 0.60 -3.79
CA ILE A 97 20.49 1.30 -3.23
C ILE A 97 20.36 1.47 -1.73
N PHE A 98 21.48 1.68 -1.06
CA PHE A 98 21.57 1.98 0.36
C PHE A 98 22.55 3.11 0.62
N TYR A 99 22.16 4.09 1.43
CA TYR A 99 23.04 5.16 1.86
C TYR A 99 22.60 5.75 3.19
N TYR A 100 23.49 6.51 3.81
CA TYR A 100 23.18 7.31 4.97
C TYR A 100 23.19 8.78 4.58
N ASP A 101 22.12 9.50 4.88
CA ASP A 101 22.06 10.95 4.72
C ASP A 101 22.35 11.63 6.06
N HIS A 102 23.48 12.33 6.11
CA HIS A 102 23.93 13.07 7.29
C HIS A 102 23.05 14.28 7.62
N LYS A 103 22.25 14.81 6.67
CA LYS A 103 21.37 15.96 6.94
C LYS A 103 20.13 15.55 7.72
N THR A 104 19.54 14.43 7.33
CA THR A 104 18.35 13.84 7.95
C THR A 104 18.71 12.84 9.05
N GLU A 105 20.00 12.56 9.24
CA GLU A 105 20.53 11.54 10.17
C GLU A 105 19.85 10.18 9.96
N SER A 106 19.65 9.80 8.69
CA SER A 106 18.80 8.67 8.32
C SER A 106 19.47 7.71 7.36
N PHE A 107 19.19 6.42 7.56
CA PHE A 107 19.47 5.39 6.58
C PHE A 107 18.33 5.33 5.56
N TYR A 108 18.68 5.30 4.27
CA TYR A 108 17.74 5.11 3.18
C TYR A 108 18.08 3.83 2.43
N ALA A 109 17.05 3.06 2.08
CA ALA A 109 17.17 1.89 1.23
C ALA A 109 16.02 1.82 0.22
N GLY A 110 16.28 1.34 -0.99
CA GLY A 110 15.24 1.04 -1.98
C GLY A 110 15.55 1.56 -3.38
N SER A 111 14.50 1.85 -4.14
CA SER A 111 14.57 2.23 -5.55
C SER A 111 15.44 3.47 -5.76
N LYS A 112 16.52 3.32 -6.53
CA LYS A 112 17.34 4.46 -6.98
C LYS A 112 16.50 5.48 -7.74
N SER A 113 15.57 5.00 -8.57
CA SER A 113 14.68 5.86 -9.36
C SER A 113 13.87 6.80 -8.45
N ARG A 114 13.31 6.26 -7.36
CA ARG A 114 12.58 7.06 -6.36
C ARG A 114 13.50 7.97 -5.55
N LEU A 115 14.60 7.43 -5.03
CA LEU A 115 15.46 8.11 -4.05
C LEU A 115 16.39 9.17 -4.67
N ARG A 116 16.78 9.01 -5.94
CA ARG A 116 17.78 9.86 -6.61
C ARG A 116 17.27 10.54 -7.87
N ASP A 117 16.38 9.89 -8.61
CA ASP A 117 16.03 10.33 -9.97
C ASP A 117 14.62 10.96 -10.08
N GLY A 118 13.85 10.99 -9.00
CA GLY A 118 12.49 11.55 -8.96
C GLY A 118 11.44 10.71 -9.71
N GLY A 119 11.73 9.43 -9.92
CA GLY A 119 10.79 8.50 -10.54
C GLY A 119 9.53 8.26 -9.69
N LEU A 120 8.49 7.74 -10.34
CA LEU A 120 7.20 7.44 -9.71
C LEU A 120 7.06 5.98 -9.26
N LYS A 121 7.99 5.10 -9.65
CA LYS A 121 7.90 3.64 -9.41
C LYS A 121 9.01 3.08 -8.53
N GLY A 122 8.63 2.13 -7.68
CA GLY A 122 9.49 1.45 -6.71
C GLY A 122 9.22 1.90 -5.28
N SER A 123 9.66 1.11 -4.31
CA SER A 123 9.57 1.48 -2.90
C SER A 123 10.90 1.97 -2.35
N TRP A 124 10.81 2.68 -1.23
CA TRP A 124 11.95 3.01 -0.41
C TRP A 124 11.54 3.06 1.06
N ILE A 125 12.53 2.90 1.93
CA ILE A 125 12.36 2.96 3.38
C ILE A 125 13.47 3.81 3.99
N GLN A 126 13.09 4.61 4.96
CA GLN A 126 13.93 5.45 5.79
C GLN A 126 13.88 4.98 7.24
N PHE A 127 15.05 4.95 7.86
CA PHE A 127 15.20 4.75 9.29
C PHE A 127 15.95 5.95 9.86
N ASN A 128 15.26 6.78 10.64
CA ASN A 128 15.80 8.00 11.20
C ASN A 128 16.45 7.72 12.56
N GLU A 129 17.77 7.91 12.68
CA GLU A 129 18.50 7.63 13.92
C GLU A 129 18.21 8.64 15.03
N LYS A 130 17.79 9.86 14.67
CA LYS A 130 17.58 10.95 15.63
C LYS A 130 16.33 10.74 16.47
N ASP A 131 15.20 10.49 15.82
CA ASP A 131 13.91 10.33 16.49
C ASP A 131 13.46 8.86 16.58
N HIS A 132 14.10 7.94 15.85
CA HIS A 132 13.72 6.55 15.70
C HIS A 132 12.37 6.34 15.03
N THR A 133 12.02 7.22 14.10
CA THR A 133 10.92 6.99 13.17
C THR A 133 11.36 6.09 12.01
N ILE A 134 10.40 5.35 11.47
CA ILE A 134 10.56 4.58 10.24
C ILE A 134 9.48 5.02 9.28
N HIS A 135 9.87 5.38 8.07
CA HIS A 135 8.97 5.80 7.01
C HIS A 135 9.24 4.93 5.78
N ALA A 136 8.21 4.32 5.23
CA ALA A 136 8.30 3.64 3.94
C ALA A 136 7.29 4.24 2.96
N GLU A 137 7.65 4.29 1.69
CA GLU A 137 6.77 4.72 0.60
C GLU A 137 6.90 3.75 -0.57
N GLY A 138 5.78 3.50 -1.27
CA GLY A 138 5.76 2.68 -2.49
C GLY A 138 4.51 1.81 -2.58
N PRO A 139 4.56 0.69 -3.33
CA PRO A 139 3.48 -0.28 -3.35
C PRO A 139 3.34 -0.95 -1.98
N LEU A 140 2.10 -1.23 -1.59
CA LEU A 140 1.72 -1.87 -0.34
C LEU A 140 0.82 -3.08 -0.63
N ASP A 141 1.36 -4.28 -0.49
CA ASP A 141 0.62 -5.52 -0.70
C ASP A 141 0.16 -6.14 0.63
N PHE A 142 -1.10 -6.58 0.65
CA PHE A 142 -1.71 -7.26 1.79
C PHE A 142 -2.34 -8.60 1.40
N GLY A 143 -2.11 -9.10 0.18
CA GLY A 143 -2.47 -10.45 -0.25
C GLY A 143 -3.94 -10.68 -0.58
N LEU A 144 -4.69 -9.64 -0.96
CA LEU A 144 -6.11 -9.76 -1.37
C LEU A 144 -6.27 -10.26 -2.82
N GLU A 145 -5.22 -10.21 -3.64
CA GLU A 145 -5.32 -10.48 -5.06
C GLU A 145 -5.73 -11.91 -5.41
N THR A 146 -6.59 -12.04 -6.41
CA THR A 146 -7.07 -13.30 -6.98
C THR A 146 -7.30 -13.12 -8.48
N PRO A 147 -7.56 -14.18 -9.26
CA PRO A 147 -7.91 -14.03 -10.67
C PRO A 147 -9.12 -13.13 -10.96
N ASN A 148 -10.01 -12.92 -9.98
CA ASN A 148 -11.21 -12.08 -10.11
C ASN A 148 -11.21 -10.87 -9.17
N ILE A 149 -10.14 -10.65 -8.40
CA ILE A 149 -9.99 -9.48 -7.52
C ILE A 149 -8.61 -8.92 -7.76
N HIS A 150 -8.54 -7.71 -8.29
CA HIS A 150 -7.29 -6.96 -8.41
C HIS A 150 -7.29 -5.87 -7.35
N PHE A 151 -6.25 -5.83 -6.52
CA PHE A 151 -6.18 -4.88 -5.41
C PHE A 151 -4.79 -4.29 -5.33
N LYS A 152 -4.64 -3.13 -5.97
CA LYS A 152 -3.38 -2.39 -6.00
C LYS A 152 -3.45 -1.29 -4.97
N ASN A 153 -2.41 -1.18 -4.14
CA ASN A 153 -2.29 -0.08 -3.19
C ASN A 153 -0.90 0.52 -3.29
N ALA A 154 -0.83 1.82 -3.11
CA ALA A 154 0.41 2.53 -2.90
C ALA A 154 0.19 3.64 -1.86
N GLY A 155 1.25 4.00 -1.18
CA GLY A 155 1.13 5.00 -0.13
C GLY A 155 2.34 5.04 0.78
N THR A 156 2.12 5.48 2.02
CA THR A 156 3.14 5.56 3.06
C THR A 156 2.80 4.61 4.20
N ALA A 157 3.85 4.18 4.91
CA ALA A 157 3.76 3.44 6.15
C ALA A 157 4.72 4.08 7.16
N ASP A 158 4.17 4.58 8.26
CA ASP A 158 4.86 5.37 9.26
C ASP A 158 4.83 4.66 10.62
N LEU A 159 6.00 4.46 11.22
CA LEU A 159 6.14 4.03 12.61
C LEU A 159 6.79 5.15 13.41
N TYR A 160 6.04 5.71 14.36
CA TYR A 160 6.55 6.75 15.24
C TYR A 160 7.30 6.18 16.45
N ARG A 161 8.09 7.04 17.10
CA ARG A 161 8.84 6.68 18.28
C ARG A 161 7.93 6.20 19.41
N GLY A 162 8.11 4.95 19.82
CA GLY A 162 7.36 4.35 20.92
C GLY A 162 6.08 3.64 20.49
N ASP A 163 5.67 3.81 19.23
CA ASP A 163 4.56 3.06 18.67
C ASP A 163 4.95 1.60 18.44
N SER A 164 3.95 0.73 18.57
CA SER A 164 4.08 -0.71 18.35
C SER A 164 3.53 -1.15 17.00
N SER A 165 3.01 -0.25 16.17
CA SER A 165 2.39 -0.57 14.88
C SER A 165 2.49 0.58 13.89
N PHE A 166 2.63 0.26 12.61
CA PHE A 166 2.62 1.24 11.53
C PHE A 166 1.22 1.84 11.32
N VAL A 167 1.20 3.12 10.94
CA VAL A 167 0.05 3.81 10.35
C VAL A 167 0.27 3.86 8.85
N PHE A 168 -0.72 3.47 8.08
CA PHE A 168 -0.62 3.45 6.62
C PHE A 168 -1.54 4.51 6.05
N ASN A 169 -1.05 5.36 5.15
CA ASN A 169 -1.91 6.22 4.34
C ASN A 169 -1.86 5.72 2.90
N MET A 170 -3.00 5.30 2.35
CA MET A 170 -3.05 4.58 1.08
C MET A 170 -3.99 5.23 0.07
N ALA A 171 -3.57 5.21 -1.18
CA ALA A 171 -4.48 5.16 -2.31
C ALA A 171 -4.65 3.71 -2.74
N MET A 172 -5.85 3.36 -3.18
CA MET A 172 -6.25 1.99 -3.47
C MET A 172 -7.01 1.94 -4.80
N MET A 173 -6.66 0.98 -5.64
CA MET A 173 -7.42 0.58 -6.80
C MET A 173 -7.92 -0.84 -6.55
N LEU A 174 -9.22 -0.96 -6.31
CA LEU A 174 -9.90 -2.24 -6.12
C LEU A 174 -10.76 -2.53 -7.35
N ASP A 175 -10.55 -3.70 -7.97
CA ASP A 175 -11.38 -4.21 -9.05
C ASP A 175 -11.89 -5.61 -8.74
N PHE A 176 -13.15 -5.84 -9.07
CA PHE A 176 -13.81 -7.13 -9.00
C PHE A 176 -15.08 -7.07 -9.87
N PRO A 177 -15.60 -8.21 -10.35
CA PRO A 177 -16.80 -8.23 -11.16
C PRO A 177 -17.99 -7.53 -10.48
N MET A 178 -18.55 -6.51 -11.14
CA MET A 178 -19.78 -5.83 -10.73
C MET A 178 -20.73 -5.64 -11.92
N PRO A 179 -22.05 -5.80 -11.74
CA PRO A 179 -23.00 -5.55 -12.82
C PRO A 179 -23.02 -4.06 -13.20
N GLN A 180 -22.89 -3.76 -14.49
CA GLN A 180 -22.83 -2.37 -14.98
C GLN A 180 -24.07 -1.52 -14.66
N ASP A 181 -25.24 -2.17 -14.63
CA ASP A 181 -26.51 -1.55 -14.24
C ASP A 181 -26.45 -1.10 -12.76
N TYR A 182 -25.91 -1.95 -11.87
CA TYR A 182 -25.71 -1.65 -10.46
C TYR A 182 -24.70 -0.52 -10.25
N VAL A 183 -23.59 -0.56 -10.96
CA VAL A 183 -22.58 0.52 -10.97
C VAL A 183 -23.21 1.85 -11.36
N THR A 184 -24.02 1.86 -12.41
CA THR A 184 -24.65 3.10 -12.90
C THR A 184 -25.62 3.67 -11.88
N ALA A 185 -26.41 2.83 -11.21
CA ALA A 185 -27.29 3.24 -10.13
C ALA A 185 -26.52 3.74 -8.90
N LEU A 186 -25.43 3.07 -8.51
CA LEU A 186 -24.58 3.48 -7.40
C LEU A 186 -23.96 4.87 -7.62
N VAL A 187 -23.43 5.11 -8.82
CA VAL A 187 -22.83 6.41 -9.18
C VAL A 187 -23.88 7.52 -9.16
N ALA A 188 -25.11 7.25 -9.65
CA ALA A 188 -26.20 8.22 -9.59
C ALA A 188 -26.57 8.55 -8.13
N LEU A 189 -26.72 7.53 -7.28
CA LEU A 189 -27.04 7.70 -5.86
C LEU A 189 -25.99 8.53 -5.12
N ILE A 190 -24.70 8.24 -5.32
CA ILE A 190 -23.60 9.01 -4.73
C ILE A 190 -23.61 10.45 -5.24
N ASN A 191 -23.86 10.68 -6.52
CA ASN A 191 -23.88 12.02 -7.08
C ASN A 191 -25.02 12.86 -6.52
N GLU A 192 -26.19 12.26 -6.30
CA GLU A 192 -27.38 12.90 -5.73
C GLU A 192 -27.20 13.22 -4.24
N ASN A 193 -26.74 12.24 -3.44
CA ASN A 193 -26.83 12.30 -1.98
C ASN A 193 -25.48 12.31 -1.26
N GLY A 194 -24.42 11.80 -1.88
CA GLY A 194 -23.19 11.43 -1.19
C GLY A 194 -22.20 12.55 -0.99
N GLY A 195 -21.57 12.56 0.18
CA GLY A 195 -20.29 13.22 0.44
C GLY A 195 -20.20 14.72 0.23
N THR A 196 -18.99 15.22 0.44
CA THR A 196 -18.61 16.58 0.07
C THR A 196 -17.71 16.52 -1.16
N THR A 197 -17.96 17.38 -2.15
CA THR A 197 -17.07 17.52 -3.30
C THR A 197 -15.63 17.79 -2.84
N SER A 198 -14.68 17.03 -3.36
CA SER A 198 -13.27 17.15 -3.01
C SER A 198 -12.37 17.00 -4.24
N SER A 199 -11.21 17.65 -4.21
CA SER A 199 -10.21 17.48 -5.26
C SER A 199 -9.37 16.26 -4.97
N VAL A 200 -9.28 15.35 -5.95
CA VAL A 200 -8.33 14.24 -5.93
C VAL A 200 -7.02 14.58 -6.64
N ASN A 201 -6.87 15.79 -7.20
CA ASN A 201 -5.62 16.27 -7.78
C ASN A 201 -4.66 16.72 -6.67
N THR A 202 -4.15 15.74 -5.91
CA THR A 202 -3.18 15.92 -4.84
C THR A 202 -1.85 15.29 -5.24
N ASP A 203 -0.74 15.80 -4.69
CA ASP A 203 0.57 15.20 -4.95
C ASP A 203 0.68 13.77 -4.40
N PHE A 204 -0.01 13.48 -3.30
CA PHE A 204 -0.11 12.12 -2.75
C PHE A 204 -0.78 11.18 -3.75
N PHE A 205 -1.97 11.52 -4.24
CA PHE A 205 -2.70 10.65 -5.15
C PHE A 205 -1.96 10.49 -6.48
N LYS A 206 -1.38 11.55 -7.05
CA LYS A 206 -0.56 11.47 -8.27
C LYS A 206 0.63 10.52 -8.11
N ARG A 207 1.36 10.58 -6.98
CA ARG A 207 2.46 9.64 -6.72
C ARG A 207 1.95 8.21 -6.64
N CYS A 208 0.87 7.96 -5.91
CA CYS A 208 0.31 6.62 -5.77
C CYS A 208 -0.25 6.07 -7.09
N LEU A 209 -0.90 6.90 -7.91
CA LEU A 209 -1.36 6.53 -9.25
C LEU A 209 -0.19 6.13 -10.15
N GLY A 210 0.89 6.90 -10.14
CA GLY A 210 2.10 6.59 -10.92
C GLY A 210 2.76 5.26 -10.53
N GLU A 211 2.65 4.89 -9.26
CA GLU A 211 3.12 3.60 -8.74
C GLU A 211 2.19 2.45 -9.16
N MET A 212 0.88 2.58 -8.88
CA MET A 212 -0.10 1.50 -9.07
C MET A 212 -0.38 1.18 -10.54
N MET A 213 -0.30 2.17 -11.43
CA MET A 213 -0.61 1.96 -12.85
C MET A 213 0.56 1.28 -13.58
N GLU A 214 0.35 0.05 -14.05
CA GLU A 214 1.38 -0.75 -14.73
C GLU A 214 1.80 -0.14 -16.07
N ASN A 215 0.81 0.23 -16.89
CA ASN A 215 1.07 0.76 -18.21
C ASN A 215 1.52 2.23 -18.13
N GLU A 216 2.79 2.49 -18.44
CA GLU A 216 3.38 3.82 -18.33
C GLU A 216 2.66 4.88 -19.19
N LYS A 217 2.14 4.50 -20.38
CA LYS A 217 1.39 5.42 -21.24
C LYS A 217 0.04 5.76 -20.63
N SER A 218 -0.70 4.75 -20.13
CA SER A 218 -1.97 4.95 -19.44
C SER A 218 -1.78 5.78 -18.16
N ALA A 219 -0.71 5.51 -17.39
CA ALA A 219 -0.35 6.28 -16.21
C ALA A 219 -0.10 7.76 -16.52
N ARG A 220 0.73 8.06 -17.53
CA ARG A 220 0.98 9.44 -17.96
C ARG A 220 -0.29 10.15 -18.43
N GLN A 221 -1.19 9.45 -19.12
CA GLN A 221 -2.48 10.01 -19.56
C GLN A 221 -3.40 10.31 -18.37
N ALA A 222 -3.53 9.37 -17.43
CA ALA A 222 -4.34 9.54 -16.23
C ALA A 222 -3.83 10.71 -15.37
N LEU A 223 -2.51 10.80 -15.18
CA LEU A 223 -1.88 11.91 -14.44
C LEU A 223 -2.10 13.26 -15.14
N ALA A 224 -1.91 13.34 -16.46
CA ALA A 224 -2.15 14.57 -17.21
C ALA A 224 -3.63 15.00 -17.17
N ASN A 225 -4.57 14.05 -17.25
CA ASN A 225 -6.00 14.32 -17.13
C ASN A 225 -6.36 14.81 -15.73
N LEU A 226 -5.81 14.16 -14.70
CA LEU A 226 -6.01 14.55 -13.31
C LEU A 226 -5.49 15.97 -13.05
N GLU A 227 -4.31 16.30 -13.57
CA GLU A 227 -3.71 17.64 -13.42
C GLU A 227 -4.53 18.72 -14.14
N LYS A 228 -5.02 18.42 -15.35
CA LYS A 228 -5.72 19.39 -16.19
C LYS A 228 -7.19 19.58 -15.79
N ASN A 229 -7.89 18.48 -15.55
CA ASN A 229 -9.34 18.45 -15.39
C ASN A 229 -9.78 18.20 -13.94
N GLY A 230 -8.85 17.78 -13.06
CA GLY A 230 -9.17 17.39 -11.69
C GLY A 230 -9.82 16.00 -11.57
N GLU A 231 -9.97 15.27 -12.66
CA GLU A 231 -10.73 14.02 -12.73
C GLU A 231 -9.85 12.85 -13.19
N LEU A 232 -10.02 11.70 -12.55
CA LEU A 232 -9.43 10.45 -13.00
C LEU A 232 -10.26 9.87 -14.15
N THR A 233 -9.70 9.92 -15.35
CA THR A 233 -10.29 9.32 -16.56
C THR A 233 -9.22 8.60 -17.38
N GLY A 234 -9.58 7.47 -17.99
CA GLY A 234 -8.63 6.69 -18.78
C GLY A 234 -9.15 5.31 -19.19
N LYS A 235 -8.27 4.51 -19.78
CA LYS A 235 -8.49 3.09 -20.03
C LYS A 235 -7.85 2.26 -18.91
N ASP A 236 -8.18 0.97 -18.90
CA ASP A 236 -7.56 -0.03 -18.01
C ASP A 236 -7.76 0.31 -16.52
N GLU A 237 -6.68 0.58 -15.79
CA GLU A 237 -6.67 0.74 -14.34
C GLU A 237 -7.49 1.94 -13.82
N ALA A 238 -7.75 2.91 -14.70
CA ALA A 238 -8.69 4.00 -14.37
C ALA A 238 -10.15 3.53 -14.24
N ASN A 239 -10.49 2.35 -14.76
CA ASN A 239 -11.84 1.77 -14.77
C ASN A 239 -12.10 0.75 -13.66
N TYR A 240 -11.21 0.66 -12.67
CA TYR A 240 -11.38 -0.23 -11.51
C TYR A 240 -12.71 0.05 -10.79
N ALA A 241 -13.30 -0.99 -10.20
CA ALA A 241 -14.53 -0.92 -9.42
C ALA A 241 -14.55 0.27 -8.45
N PHE A 242 -13.48 0.46 -7.68
CA PHE A 242 -13.28 1.60 -6.79
C PHE A 242 -11.85 2.12 -6.89
N VAL A 243 -11.69 3.42 -7.07
CA VAL A 243 -10.40 4.11 -6.90
C VAL A 243 -10.53 5.12 -5.76
N LEU A 244 -9.78 4.88 -4.69
CA LEU A 244 -9.84 5.59 -3.42
C LEU A 244 -8.49 6.22 -3.10
N SER A 245 -8.51 7.34 -2.38
CA SER A 245 -7.31 8.05 -1.90
C SER A 245 -7.50 8.50 -0.45
N ASP A 246 -6.37 8.70 0.23
CA ASP A 246 -6.30 9.24 1.58
C ASP A 246 -6.98 8.33 2.61
N ALA A 247 -6.86 7.00 2.41
CA ALA A 247 -7.38 6.02 3.34
C ALA A 247 -6.32 5.69 4.40
N THR A 248 -6.55 6.15 5.64
CA THR A 248 -5.66 5.87 6.77
C THR A 248 -6.01 4.53 7.41
N PHE A 249 -5.10 3.56 7.36
CA PHE A 249 -5.23 2.25 7.99
C PHE A 249 -4.34 2.08 9.21
N ARG A 250 -4.86 1.39 10.23
CA ARG A 250 -4.15 1.04 11.46
C ARG A 250 -4.33 -0.44 11.77
N TRP A 251 -3.30 -1.05 12.34
CA TRP A 251 -3.37 -2.45 12.78
C TRP A 251 -4.24 -2.60 14.03
N ASP A 252 -5.14 -3.58 14.04
CA ASP A 252 -5.86 -4.02 15.23
C ASP A 252 -5.76 -5.54 15.43
N SER A 253 -5.22 -5.93 16.58
CA SER A 253 -5.02 -7.34 16.95
C SER A 253 -6.32 -8.10 17.25
N LYS A 254 -7.34 -7.44 17.80
CA LYS A 254 -8.66 -8.04 18.07
C LYS A 254 -9.39 -8.32 16.75
N MET A 255 -9.30 -7.40 15.80
CA MET A 255 -9.87 -7.56 14.46
C MET A 255 -9.02 -8.45 13.54
N ARG A 256 -7.79 -8.76 13.94
CA ARG A 256 -6.82 -9.55 13.17
C ARG A 256 -6.58 -8.96 11.78
N GLY A 257 -6.51 -7.65 11.71
CA GLY A 257 -6.46 -6.95 10.43
C GLY A 257 -6.08 -5.49 10.56
N MET A 258 -5.97 -4.85 9.40
CA MET A 258 -5.83 -3.40 9.31
C MET A 258 -7.18 -2.78 9.04
N TYR A 259 -7.52 -1.72 9.75
CA TYR A 259 -8.79 -1.03 9.58
C TYR A 259 -8.61 0.44 9.28
N CYS A 260 -9.57 0.99 8.55
CA CYS A 260 -9.75 2.42 8.30
C CYS A 260 -11.14 2.81 8.79
N ASP A 261 -11.24 3.89 9.55
CA ASP A 261 -12.50 4.53 9.90
C ASP A 261 -12.29 6.05 9.78
N ASP A 262 -12.36 6.53 8.55
CA ASP A 262 -11.91 7.86 8.17
C ASP A 262 -12.76 8.45 7.04
N ILE A 263 -12.51 9.72 6.71
CA ILE A 263 -13.03 10.34 5.50
C ILE A 263 -12.08 10.01 4.35
N VAL A 264 -12.57 9.29 3.35
CA VAL A 264 -11.80 8.80 2.21
C VAL A 264 -12.27 9.51 0.95
N SER A 265 -11.32 9.91 0.11
CA SER A 265 -11.60 10.51 -1.18
C SER A 265 -11.91 9.43 -2.22
N VAL A 266 -13.10 9.44 -2.79
CA VAL A 266 -13.50 8.56 -3.89
C VAL A 266 -13.19 9.27 -5.21
N ALA A 267 -12.15 8.83 -5.90
CA ALA A 267 -11.75 9.41 -7.18
C ALA A 267 -12.66 8.95 -8.31
N SER A 268 -12.87 7.63 -8.43
CA SER A 268 -13.76 7.06 -9.44
C SER A 268 -14.40 5.75 -8.98
N ILE A 269 -15.53 5.43 -9.61
CA ILE A 269 -16.20 4.12 -9.49
C ILE A 269 -16.42 3.61 -10.91
N ALA A 270 -15.80 2.47 -11.24
CA ALA A 270 -15.83 1.85 -12.56
C ALA A 270 -15.56 2.86 -13.71
N GLY A 271 -14.54 3.71 -13.53
CA GLY A 271 -14.12 4.70 -14.52
C GLY A 271 -14.94 5.99 -14.58
N LYS A 272 -16.03 6.09 -13.81
CA LYS A 272 -16.81 7.33 -13.70
C LYS A 272 -16.23 8.18 -12.56
N PRO A 273 -15.79 9.42 -12.83
CA PRO A 273 -15.32 10.33 -11.79
C PRO A 273 -16.40 10.57 -10.74
N ILE A 274 -16.01 10.54 -9.47
CA ILE A 274 -16.88 10.81 -8.31
C ILE A 274 -16.42 12.08 -7.60
N ASN A 275 -15.11 12.19 -7.32
CA ASN A 275 -14.48 13.36 -6.71
C ASN A 275 -15.22 13.86 -5.46
N LYS A 276 -15.54 12.93 -4.56
CA LYS A 276 -16.23 13.21 -3.30
C LYS A 276 -15.52 12.53 -2.14
N SER A 277 -15.52 13.19 -1.01
CA SER A 277 -15.07 12.62 0.26
C SER A 277 -16.26 11.99 0.98
N LEU A 278 -16.13 10.69 1.29
CA LEU A 278 -17.14 9.88 1.98
C LEU A 278 -16.57 9.35 3.29
N ARG A 279 -17.40 9.21 4.32
CA ARG A 279 -17.04 8.43 5.51
C ARG A 279 -16.96 6.95 5.10
N ALA A 280 -15.85 6.32 5.39
CA ALA A 280 -15.58 4.94 5.05
C ALA A 280 -15.08 4.18 6.28
N THR A 281 -15.68 3.02 6.52
CA THR A 281 -15.18 2.03 7.48
C THR A 281 -14.76 0.80 6.70
N MET A 282 -13.47 0.47 6.70
CA MET A 282 -12.88 -0.63 5.95
C MET A 282 -12.04 -1.52 6.85
N LEU A 283 -11.96 -2.80 6.51
CA LEU A 283 -11.13 -3.78 7.22
C LEU A 283 -10.52 -4.77 6.23
N LEU A 284 -9.19 -4.86 6.23
CA LEU A 284 -8.42 -5.92 5.62
C LEU A 284 -8.09 -6.96 6.70
N GLU A 285 -8.88 -8.02 6.75
CA GLU A 285 -8.84 -9.04 7.80
C GLU A 285 -8.06 -10.28 7.34
N HIS A 286 -7.07 -10.67 8.16
CA HIS A 286 -6.25 -11.84 7.92
C HIS A 286 -6.84 -13.09 8.60
N LYS A 287 -7.31 -14.04 7.78
CA LYS A 287 -7.78 -15.36 8.24
C LYS A 287 -6.88 -16.47 7.70
N ARG A 288 -6.95 -17.63 8.40
CA ARG A 288 -6.31 -18.87 7.92
C ARG A 288 -6.79 -19.32 6.54
N SER A 289 -8.02 -18.96 6.17
CA SER A 289 -8.64 -19.29 4.89
C SER A 289 -8.31 -18.29 3.76
N GLY A 290 -7.57 -17.24 4.06
CA GLY A 290 -7.25 -16.15 3.14
C GLY A 290 -7.61 -14.77 3.71
N GLN A 291 -7.35 -13.74 2.93
CA GLN A 291 -7.69 -12.36 3.26
C GLN A 291 -9.16 -12.08 2.95
N ASN A 292 -9.79 -11.32 3.83
CA ASN A 292 -11.12 -10.76 3.60
C ASN A 292 -11.01 -9.23 3.58
N MET A 293 -11.73 -8.58 2.69
CA MET A 293 -11.90 -7.13 2.70
C MET A 293 -13.36 -6.78 3.01
N TYR A 294 -13.55 -5.94 4.00
CA TYR A 294 -14.83 -5.32 4.30
C TYR A 294 -14.74 -3.84 3.93
N MET A 295 -15.78 -3.32 3.30
CA MET A 295 -15.90 -1.92 2.95
C MET A 295 -17.33 -1.47 3.26
N TYR A 296 -17.46 -0.44 4.07
CA TYR A 296 -18.71 0.24 4.37
C TYR A 296 -18.53 1.71 3.99
N LEU A 297 -19.31 2.22 3.05
CA LEU A 297 -19.25 3.61 2.61
C LEU A 297 -20.60 4.28 2.88
N GLU A 298 -20.58 5.41 3.57
CA GLU A 298 -21.77 6.26 3.71
C GLU A 298 -22.01 7.01 2.40
N LEU A 299 -23.20 6.79 1.82
CA LEU A 299 -23.61 7.36 0.53
C LEU A 299 -24.44 8.64 0.69
N GLY A 300 -24.55 9.16 1.91
CA GLY A 300 -25.39 10.32 2.25
C GLY A 300 -26.88 9.96 2.41
N ALA A 301 -27.70 10.90 2.87
CA ALA A 301 -29.13 10.67 3.15
C ALA A 301 -29.46 9.47 4.09
N LYS A 302 -28.50 9.08 4.94
CA LYS A 302 -28.51 7.85 5.77
C LYS A 302 -28.36 6.55 4.97
N ASP A 303 -28.11 6.64 3.67
CA ASP A 303 -27.78 5.49 2.85
C ASP A 303 -26.32 5.08 2.98
N TYR A 304 -26.09 3.78 2.83
CA TYR A 304 -24.75 3.18 2.84
C TYR A 304 -24.68 1.98 1.90
N ILE A 305 -23.47 1.65 1.48
CA ILE A 305 -23.15 0.37 0.84
C ILE A 305 -22.16 -0.40 1.72
N TYR A 306 -22.44 -1.68 1.89
CA TYR A 306 -21.57 -2.64 2.54
C TYR A 306 -21.14 -3.71 1.53
N ILE A 307 -19.84 -3.97 1.48
CA ILE A 307 -19.21 -4.97 0.63
C ILE A 307 -18.31 -5.83 1.51
N ASN A 308 -18.49 -7.14 1.45
CA ASN A 308 -17.53 -8.11 2.00
C ASN A 308 -17.00 -8.98 0.86
N LEU A 309 -15.74 -8.74 0.51
CA LEU A 309 -14.97 -9.50 -0.46
C LEU A 309 -14.21 -10.61 0.23
N THR A 310 -14.41 -11.80 -0.30
CA THR A 310 -13.61 -12.99 -0.02
C THR A 310 -13.05 -13.50 -1.35
N LYS A 311 -12.13 -14.47 -1.31
CA LYS A 311 -11.49 -15.04 -2.51
C LYS A 311 -12.46 -15.42 -3.64
N THR A 312 -13.69 -15.83 -3.32
CA THR A 312 -14.66 -16.36 -4.30
C THR A 312 -16.01 -15.67 -4.28
N VAL A 313 -16.25 -14.73 -3.36
CA VAL A 313 -17.58 -14.11 -3.19
C VAL A 313 -17.45 -12.64 -2.85
N ALA A 314 -18.22 -11.80 -3.57
CA ALA A 314 -18.59 -10.45 -3.14
C ALA A 314 -20.01 -10.48 -2.55
N ASN A 315 -20.12 -10.23 -1.24
CA ASN A 315 -21.41 -10.04 -0.60
C ASN A 315 -21.70 -8.55 -0.52
N ILE A 316 -22.76 -8.09 -1.17
CA ILE A 316 -23.07 -6.66 -1.32
C ILE A 316 -24.43 -6.38 -0.71
N TYR A 317 -24.51 -5.34 0.11
CA TYR A 317 -25.75 -4.79 0.65
C TYR A 317 -25.75 -3.27 0.45
N CYS A 318 -26.90 -2.70 0.11
CA CYS A 318 -27.10 -1.26 0.11
C CYS A 318 -28.41 -0.98 0.87
N SER A 319 -28.43 0.04 1.70
CA SER A 319 -29.63 0.44 2.45
C SER A 319 -30.77 0.91 1.54
N ASP A 320 -30.46 1.45 0.35
CA ASP A 320 -31.46 1.86 -0.63
C ASP A 320 -32.15 0.63 -1.25
N GLU A 321 -33.47 0.56 -1.13
CA GLU A 321 -34.27 -0.59 -1.58
C GLU A 321 -34.21 -0.77 -3.10
N LYS A 322 -34.09 0.31 -3.88
CA LYS A 322 -33.98 0.23 -5.34
C LYS A 322 -32.66 -0.43 -5.73
N MET A 323 -31.57 -0.07 -5.05
CA MET A 323 -30.25 -0.68 -5.24
C MET A 323 -30.29 -2.20 -4.97
N GLN A 324 -30.97 -2.64 -3.92
CA GLN A 324 -31.15 -4.08 -3.65
C GLN A 324 -31.90 -4.78 -4.78
N GLY A 325 -32.97 -4.15 -5.31
CA GLY A 325 -33.72 -4.66 -6.46
C GLY A 325 -32.85 -4.77 -7.73
N VAL A 326 -32.05 -3.74 -8.04
CA VAL A 326 -31.12 -3.76 -9.17
C VAL A 326 -30.10 -4.88 -9.02
N LEU A 327 -29.52 -5.06 -7.82
CA LEU A 327 -28.55 -6.14 -7.58
C LEU A 327 -29.19 -7.52 -7.79
N ALA A 328 -30.38 -7.75 -7.25
CA ALA A 328 -31.07 -9.04 -7.34
C ALA A 328 -31.31 -9.48 -8.79
N VAL A 329 -31.64 -8.54 -9.68
CA VAL A 329 -31.89 -8.82 -11.11
C VAL A 329 -30.60 -8.95 -11.93
N THR A 330 -29.52 -8.32 -11.49
CA THR A 330 -28.31 -8.16 -12.32
C THR A 330 -27.14 -9.03 -11.88
N MET A 331 -27.09 -9.49 -10.62
CA MET A 331 -25.97 -10.29 -10.09
C MET A 331 -25.74 -11.59 -10.86
N SER A 332 -26.80 -12.24 -11.37
CA SER A 332 -26.71 -13.49 -12.14
C SER A 332 -26.14 -13.29 -13.55
N LYS A 333 -26.05 -12.04 -14.03
CA LYS A 333 -25.44 -11.71 -15.33
C LYS A 333 -23.91 -11.81 -15.29
N ILE A 334 -23.31 -11.79 -14.10
CA ILE A 334 -21.86 -11.86 -13.92
C ILE A 334 -21.39 -13.30 -14.11
N LYS A 335 -20.56 -13.51 -15.13
CA LYS A 335 -19.95 -14.80 -15.46
C LYS A 335 -18.45 -14.72 -15.19
N ALA A 336 -18.08 -14.95 -13.93
CA ALA A 336 -16.70 -15.02 -13.49
C ALA A 336 -16.44 -16.43 -12.94
N GLU A 337 -15.44 -17.12 -13.48
CA GLU A 337 -15.17 -18.50 -13.09
C GLU A 337 -14.77 -18.57 -11.61
N GLY A 338 -15.49 -19.37 -10.82
CA GLY A 338 -15.24 -19.55 -9.40
C GLY A 338 -15.53 -18.32 -8.53
N PHE A 339 -16.18 -17.28 -9.07
CA PHE A 339 -16.49 -16.05 -8.35
C PHE A 339 -17.98 -15.71 -8.43
N TYR A 340 -18.57 -15.32 -7.30
CA TYR A 340 -20.01 -15.10 -7.18
C TYR A 340 -20.32 -13.77 -6.51
N ILE A 341 -21.38 -13.12 -6.98
CA ILE A 341 -21.98 -11.98 -6.29
C ILE A 341 -23.21 -12.48 -5.53
N ARG A 342 -23.35 -12.06 -4.28
CA ARG A 342 -24.48 -12.42 -3.43
C ARG A 342 -25.03 -11.18 -2.71
N PRO A 343 -26.34 -11.10 -2.46
CA PRO A 343 -26.88 -10.09 -1.57
C PRO A 343 -26.40 -10.41 -0.14
N ALA A 344 -25.86 -9.40 0.54
CA ALA A 344 -25.72 -9.41 1.99
C ALA A 344 -27.02 -8.90 2.63
N THR A 345 -27.11 -9.01 3.95
CA THR A 345 -28.23 -8.50 4.76
C THR A 345 -27.80 -7.31 5.60
N GLU A 346 -28.77 -6.46 5.98
CA GLU A 346 -28.56 -5.36 6.93
C GLU A 346 -27.86 -5.83 8.21
N ARG A 347 -28.31 -6.96 8.77
CA ARG A 347 -27.70 -7.58 9.95
C ARG A 347 -26.20 -7.88 9.78
N GLN A 348 -25.75 -8.20 8.57
CA GLN A 348 -24.32 -8.42 8.30
C GLN A 348 -23.54 -7.10 8.31
N ALA A 349 -24.12 -6.04 7.75
CA ALA A 349 -23.54 -4.69 7.79
C ALA A 349 -23.47 -4.16 9.24
N ASP A 350 -24.56 -4.26 10.00
CA ASP A 350 -24.61 -3.86 11.41
C ASP A 350 -23.58 -4.61 12.25
N LYS A 351 -23.47 -5.93 12.03
CA LYS A 351 -22.47 -6.75 12.73
C LYS A 351 -21.04 -6.31 12.41
N PHE A 352 -20.79 -5.83 11.19
CA PHE A 352 -19.48 -5.30 10.82
C PHE A 352 -19.20 -3.98 11.55
N ILE A 353 -20.12 -3.02 11.52
CA ILE A 353 -19.94 -1.71 12.16
C ILE A 353 -19.78 -1.84 13.68
N ARG A 354 -20.54 -2.71 14.34
CA ARG A 354 -20.41 -2.95 15.79
C ARG A 354 -19.00 -3.39 16.23
N ARG A 355 -18.18 -3.93 15.32
CA ARG A 355 -16.78 -4.27 15.64
C ARG A 355 -15.94 -3.04 16.02
N PHE A 356 -16.36 -1.84 15.59
CA PHE A 356 -15.64 -0.57 15.80
C PHE A 356 -16.21 0.26 16.95
N GLU A 357 -17.34 -0.15 17.53
CA GLU A 357 -17.99 0.52 18.66
C GLU A 357 -17.55 -0.06 20.02
N GLU A 358 -16.88 -1.22 20.01
CA GLU A 358 -16.39 -1.99 21.17
C GLU A 358 -14.88 -1.85 21.40
#